data_AF-A0A0G0PXR8-F1
#
_entry.id   AF-A0A0G0PXR8-F1
#
_cell.length_a   1.000
_cell.length_b   1.000
_cell.length_c   1.000
_cell.angle_alpha   90.00
_cell.angle_beta   90.00
_cell.angle_gamma   90.00
#
_symmetry.space_group_name_H-M   'P 1'
#
loop_
_entity.id
_entity.type
_entity.pdbx_description
1 polymer ?
#
loop_
_entity_poly.entity_id
_entity_poly.type
_entity_poly.pdbx_seq_one_letter_code
_entity_poly.pdbx_strand_id
1 'polypeptide(L)'
;MQRQVLKSKIHRAVVRDKNSEYEGSITIGKELMDAADLWSYEKVLVADLNNGNRFETYVIEGISKEIIVNGAAAHLVEIGDKLTIMAFAVTDEPIKPKIYKF
;
A
#
# COMPACT_ATOMS: atom_id res chain seq x y z
N MET A 1 0.99 24.40 -13.21
CA MET A 1 2.08 23.40 -13.04
C MET A 1 1.52 22.26 -12.21
N GLN A 2 1.59 21.02 -12.71
CA GLN A 2 1.12 19.86 -11.95
C GLN A 2 2.19 19.39 -10.96
N ARG A 3 1.77 18.93 -9.78
CA ARG A 3 2.62 18.37 -8.72
C ARG A 3 2.15 16.95 -8.40
N GLN A 4 3.09 16.07 -8.05
CA GLN A 4 2.76 14.81 -7.39
C GLN A 4 2.67 15.05 -5.89
N VAL A 5 1.51 14.73 -5.30
CA VAL A 5 1.21 14.99 -3.89
C VAL A 5 0.62 13.73 -3.25
N LEU A 6 0.84 13.57 -1.94
CA LEU A 6 0.28 12.43 -1.20
C LEU A 6 -1.25 12.50 -1.24
N LYS A 7 -1.89 11.47 -1.80
CA LYS A 7 -3.35 11.32 -1.85
C LYS A 7 -3.84 10.49 -0.67
N SER A 8 -3.21 9.34 -0.47
CA SER A 8 -3.67 8.31 0.46
C SER A 8 -2.51 7.68 1.19
N LYS A 9 -2.71 7.32 2.47
CA LYS A 9 -1.72 6.62 3.27
C LYS A 9 -2.37 5.63 4.24
N ILE A 10 -1.85 4.41 4.26
CA ILE A 10 -2.06 3.45 5.36
C ILE A 10 -0.75 3.37 6.13
N HIS A 11 -0.78 3.69 7.42
CA HIS A 11 0.42 3.73 8.27
C HIS A 11 0.44 2.57 9.27
N ARG A 12 1.56 1.84 9.30
CA ARG A 12 1.82 0.68 10.16
C ARG A 12 0.89 -0.51 9.90
N ALA A 13 0.53 -0.71 8.62
CA ALA A 13 -0.12 -1.93 8.16
C ALA A 13 0.77 -3.15 8.47
N VAL A 14 0.23 -4.17 9.10
CA VAL A 14 0.99 -5.38 9.45
C VAL A 14 0.88 -6.39 8.31
N VAL A 15 2.01 -6.82 7.73
CA VAL A 15 2.03 -7.92 6.75
C VAL A 15 1.46 -9.17 7.41
N ARG A 16 0.34 -9.66 6.90
CA ARG A 16 -0.33 -10.86 7.40
C ARG A 16 0.11 -12.11 6.64
N ASP A 17 0.47 -11.95 5.37
CA ASP A 17 0.95 -13.04 4.52
C ASP A 17 1.85 -12.50 3.39
N LYS A 18 2.56 -13.39 2.69
CA LYS A 18 3.37 -13.07 1.51
C LYS A 18 3.39 -14.27 0.56
N ASN A 19 3.22 -14.03 -0.74
CA ASN A 19 3.15 -15.09 -1.74
C ASN A 19 4.00 -14.78 -2.98
N SER A 20 5.15 -15.45 -3.12
CA SER A 20 6.08 -15.26 -4.24
C SER A 20 5.58 -15.82 -5.58
N GLU A 21 4.66 -16.78 -5.55
CA GLU A 21 4.16 -17.48 -6.75
C GLU A 21 2.95 -16.79 -7.39
N TYR A 22 2.37 -15.78 -6.72
CA TYR A 22 1.25 -15.00 -7.25
C TYR A 22 1.72 -13.80 -8.09
N GLU A 23 0.90 -13.34 -9.04
CA GLU A 23 1.21 -12.17 -9.86
C GLU A 23 1.44 -10.92 -8.99
N GLY A 24 2.59 -10.27 -9.19
CA GLY A 24 3.07 -9.20 -8.32
C GLY A 24 2.04 -8.10 -8.11
N SER A 25 1.81 -7.74 -6.84
CA SER A 25 0.81 -6.78 -6.36
C SER A 25 0.92 -6.64 -4.83
N ILE A 26 0.09 -5.78 -4.23
CA ILE A 26 -0.21 -5.85 -2.79
C ILE A 26 -1.72 -6.02 -2.61
N THR A 27 -2.12 -7.10 -1.94
CA THR A 27 -3.52 -7.28 -1.54
C THR A 27 -3.77 -6.45 -0.29
N ILE A 28 -4.79 -5.58 -0.33
CA ILE A 28 -5.21 -4.75 0.79
C ILE A 28 -6.69 -5.01 1.06
N GLY A 29 -7.02 -5.31 2.30
CA GLY A 29 -8.39 -5.57 2.71
C GLY A 29 -9.30 -4.37 2.44
N LYS A 30 -10.52 -4.65 1.95
CA LYS A 30 -11.51 -3.63 1.54
C LYS A 30 -11.75 -2.53 2.59
N GLU A 31 -11.83 -2.89 3.87
CA GLU A 31 -12.05 -1.92 4.96
C GLU A 31 -10.93 -0.87 5.01
N LEU A 32 -9.68 -1.28 4.74
CA LEU A 32 -8.52 -0.40 4.74
C LEU A 32 -8.46 0.44 3.46
N MET A 33 -8.82 -0.14 2.32
CA MET A 33 -8.92 0.59 1.05
C MET A 33 -9.95 1.71 1.15
N ASP A 34 -11.15 1.41 1.64
CA ASP A 34 -12.23 2.38 1.80
C ASP A 34 -11.82 3.49 2.80
N ALA A 35 -11.16 3.13 3.90
CA ALA A 35 -10.70 4.09 4.90
C ALA A 35 -9.56 5.00 4.41
N ALA A 36 -8.70 4.50 3.50
CA ALA A 36 -7.59 5.25 2.93
C ALA A 36 -7.90 5.85 1.56
N ASP A 37 -9.07 5.61 0.97
CA ASP A 37 -9.43 6.04 -0.40
C ASP A 37 -8.46 5.49 -1.46
N LEU A 38 -8.31 4.16 -1.48
CA LEU A 38 -7.53 3.42 -2.47
C LEU A 38 -8.44 2.67 -3.44
N TRP A 39 -8.07 2.62 -4.72
CA TRP A 39 -8.75 1.80 -5.73
C TRP A 39 -8.00 0.51 -6.02
N SER A 40 -8.74 -0.51 -6.46
CA SER A 40 -8.13 -1.67 -7.12
C SER A 40 -7.33 -1.21 -8.34
N TYR A 41 -6.16 -1.80 -8.54
CA TYR A 41 -5.18 -1.45 -9.56
C TYR A 41 -4.55 -0.06 -9.43
N GLU A 42 -4.76 0.64 -8.31
CA GLU A 42 -4.07 1.90 -8.05
C GLU A 42 -2.60 1.67 -7.71
N LYS A 43 -1.71 2.49 -8.30
CA LYS A 43 -0.27 2.47 -7.99
C LYS A 43 -0.03 2.93 -6.56
N VAL A 44 0.79 2.17 -5.82
CA VAL A 44 1.24 2.50 -4.48
C VAL A 44 2.76 2.41 -4.35
N LEU A 45 3.31 3.28 -3.52
CA LEU A 45 4.66 3.14 -2.97
C LEU A 45 4.55 2.55 -1.56
N VAL A 46 5.24 1.44 -1.35
CA VAL A 46 5.30 0.73 -0.08
C VAL A 46 6.67 0.95 0.54
N ALA A 47 6.69 1.26 1.83
CA ALA A 47 7.90 1.38 2.63
C ALA A 47 7.77 0.51 3.87
N ASP A 48 8.72 -0.41 4.03
CA ASP A 48 8.80 -1.30 5.18
C ASP A 48 9.58 -0.64 6.32
N LEU A 49 8.95 -0.53 7.48
CA LEU A 49 9.55 0.07 8.68
C LEU A 49 10.61 -0.84 9.32
N ASN A 50 10.51 -2.14 9.13
CA ASN A 50 11.33 -3.13 9.83
C ASN A 50 12.69 -3.30 9.16
N ASN A 51 12.72 -3.37 7.82
CA ASN A 51 13.93 -3.62 7.05
C ASN A 51 14.35 -2.43 6.15
N GLY A 52 13.52 -1.40 6.02
CA GLY A 52 13.81 -0.21 5.23
C GLY A 52 13.60 -0.34 3.71
N ASN A 53 13.18 -1.51 3.23
CA ASN A 53 12.89 -1.72 1.81
C ASN A 53 11.78 -0.79 1.32
N ARG A 54 11.92 -0.36 0.06
CA ARG A 54 10.93 0.49 -0.63
C ARG A 54 10.69 -0.07 -2.00
N PHE A 55 9.42 -0.20 -2.36
CA PHE A 55 9.03 -0.71 -3.67
C PHE A 55 7.73 -0.07 -4.13
N GLU A 56 7.49 -0.12 -5.44
CA GLU A 56 6.24 0.31 -6.06
C GLU A 56 5.51 -0.91 -6.62
N THR A 57 4.19 -0.92 -6.49
CA THR A 57 3.33 -1.95 -7.06
C THR A 57 1.91 -1.39 -7.21
N TYR A 58 0.92 -2.24 -7.46
CA TYR A 58 -0.50 -1.85 -7.51
C TYR A 58 -1.33 -2.67 -6.51
N VAL A 59 -2.48 -2.11 -6.13
CA VAL A 59 -3.39 -2.71 -5.14
C VAL A 59 -4.30 -3.75 -5.77
N ILE A 60 -4.54 -4.85 -5.06
CA ILE A 60 -5.64 -5.79 -5.30
C ILE A 60 -6.57 -5.77 -4.07
N GLU A 61 -7.88 -5.76 -4.31
CA GLU A 61 -8.86 -5.82 -3.21
C GLU A 61 -8.81 -7.20 -2.53
N GLY A 62 -8.58 -7.19 -1.23
CA GLY A 62 -8.67 -8.36 -0.35
C GLY A 62 -9.85 -8.28 0.61
N ILE A 63 -9.95 -9.25 1.50
CA ILE A 63 -11.02 -9.29 2.50
C ILE A 63 -10.60 -8.61 3.80
N SER A 64 -11.58 -8.00 4.48
CA SER A 64 -11.43 -7.33 5.78
C SER A 64 -10.20 -6.41 5.89
N LYS A 65 -9.19 -6.79 6.67
CA LYS A 65 -7.96 -6.02 6.95
C LYS A 65 -6.68 -6.75 6.52
N GLU A 66 -6.77 -7.52 5.44
CA GLU A 66 -5.60 -8.20 4.85
C GLU A 66 -4.53 -7.21 4.38
N ILE A 67 -3.28 -7.65 4.50
CA ILE A 67 -2.09 -7.02 3.91
C ILE A 67 -1.21 -8.18 3.46
N ILE A 68 -1.22 -8.45 2.16
CA ILE A 68 -0.47 -9.55 1.55
C ILE A 68 0.41 -8.99 0.45
N VAL A 69 1.72 -9.26 0.51
CA VAL A 69 2.66 -8.81 -0.52
C VAL A 69 2.93 -9.97 -1.47
N ASN A 70 2.65 -9.77 -2.76
CA ASN A 70 2.67 -10.82 -3.77
C ASN A 70 3.84 -10.67 -4.76
N GLY A 71 4.17 -11.78 -5.41
CA GLY A 71 5.18 -11.88 -6.46
C GLY A 71 6.58 -11.52 -5.97
N ALA A 72 7.37 -10.87 -6.83
CA ALA A 72 8.75 -10.51 -6.52
C ALA A 72 8.90 -9.64 -5.26
N ALA A 73 7.88 -8.82 -4.95
CA ALA A 73 7.90 -7.97 -3.75
C ALA A 73 7.77 -8.77 -2.44
N ALA A 74 7.31 -10.03 -2.49
CA ALA A 74 7.26 -10.91 -1.31
C ALA A 74 8.66 -11.11 -0.70
N HIS A 75 9.73 -11.07 -1.51
CA HIS A 75 11.11 -11.18 -1.01
C HIS A 75 11.60 -9.94 -0.24
N LEU A 76 10.86 -8.83 -0.29
CA LEU A 76 11.25 -7.55 0.32
C LEU A 76 10.64 -7.31 1.71
N VAL A 77 9.80 -8.23 2.18
CA VAL A 77 9.07 -8.11 3.45
C VAL A 77 9.04 -9.46 4.17
N GLU A 78 8.79 -9.47 5.46
CA GLU A 78 8.43 -10.66 6.23
C GLU A 78 7.05 -10.54 6.90
N ILE A 79 6.43 -11.69 7.21
CA ILE A 79 5.18 -11.70 7.97
C ILE A 79 5.43 -11.02 9.33
N GLY A 80 4.56 -10.08 9.70
CA GLY A 80 4.70 -9.24 10.90
C GLY A 80 5.38 -7.90 10.66
N ASP A 81 5.97 -7.65 9.48
CA ASP A 81 6.55 -6.36 9.16
C ASP A 81 5.50 -5.25 9.08
N LYS A 82 5.92 -4.02 9.40
CA LYS A 82 5.03 -2.84 9.43
C LYS A 82 5.26 -1.97 8.22
N LEU A 83 4.27 -1.93 7.35
CA LEU A 83 4.29 -1.17 6.11
C LEU A 83 3.67 0.22 6.27
N THR A 84 4.25 1.16 5.55
CA THR A 84 3.59 2.40 5.14
C THR A 84 3.29 2.32 3.65
N ILE A 85 2.01 2.32 3.30
CA ILE A 85 1.52 2.22 1.91
C ILE A 85 0.99 3.58 1.51
N MET A 86 1.45 4.14 0.39
CA MET A 86 1.13 5.50 -0.05
C MET A 86 0.70 5.53 -1.51
N ALA A 87 -0.37 6.25 -1.82
CA ALA A 87 -0.75 6.60 -3.19
C ALA A 87 -0.61 8.11 -3.40
N PHE A 88 -0.27 8.50 -4.62
CA PHE A 88 -0.01 9.89 -4.99
C PHE A 88 -0.92 10.32 -6.13
N ALA A 89 -1.39 11.56 -6.08
CA ALA A 89 -2.16 12.18 -7.15
C ALA A 89 -1.30 13.20 -7.89
N VAL A 90 -1.58 13.38 -9.18
CA VAL A 90 -1.06 14.50 -9.97
C VAL A 90 -2.14 15.58 -10.00
N THR A 91 -1.82 16.77 -9.49
CA THR A 91 -2.80 17.86 -9.36
C THR A 91 -2.10 19.22 -9.43
N ASP A 92 -2.84 20.25 -9.82
CA ASP A 92 -2.46 21.65 -9.79
C ASP A 92 -2.85 22.36 -8.48
N GLU A 93 -3.70 21.74 -7.66
CA GLU A 93 -4.20 22.28 -6.38
C GLU A 93 -3.73 21.46 -5.16
N PRO A 94 -3.61 22.07 -3.97
CA PRO A 94 -3.33 21.32 -2.75
C PRO A 94 -4.48 20.37 -2.39
N ILE A 95 -4.18 19.10 -2.11
CA ILE A 95 -5.15 18.14 -1.57
C ILE A 95 -4.83 17.82 -0.10
N LYS A 96 -5.88 17.53 0.67
CA LYS A 96 -5.74 16.99 2.03
C LYS A 96 -5.67 15.45 1.93
N PRO A 97 -4.55 14.81 2.32
CA PRO A 97 -4.43 13.36 2.20
C PRO A 97 -5.39 12.61 3.13
N LYS A 98 -5.93 11.49 2.66
CA LYS A 98 -6.62 10.52 3.51
C LYS A 98 -5.62 9.59 4.17
N ILE A 99 -5.62 9.56 5.50
CA ILE A 99 -4.63 8.82 6.29
C ILE A 99 -5.36 7.88 7.24
N TYR A 100 -5.16 6.57 7.05
CA TYR A 100 -5.52 5.54 8.02
C TYR A 100 -4.30 5.15 8.84
N LYS A 101 -4.46 4.98 10.15
CA LYS A 101 -3.42 4.56 11.08
C LYS A 101 -3.91 3.35 11.87
N PHE A 102 -3.09 2.31 11.92
CA PHE A 102 -3.27 1.16 12.80
C PHE A 102 -2.91 1.49 14.25
#